data_AF-Q96WH5-F1
#
_entry.id   AF-Q96WH5-F1
#
_cell.length_a   1.000
_cell.length_b   1.000
_cell.length_c   1.000
_cell.angle_alpha   90.00
_cell.angle_beta   90.00
_cell.angle_gamma   90.00
#
_symmetry.space_group_name_H-M   'P 1'
#
loop_
_entity.id
_entity.type
_entity.pdbx_description
1 polymer ?
#
loop_
_entity_poly.entity_id
_entity_poly.type
_entity_poly.pdbx_seq_one_letter_code
_entity_poly.pdbx_strand_id
1 'polypeptide(L)' 'LLECTYHALENAGFPLKSVAKSKMGVFVGGKASDYRIGTLRDLTQVPMFDATGNHQSIQAGRISYVFDLRGPCFS' A
#
# COMPACT_ATOMS: atom_id res chain seq x y z
N LEU A 1 -2.98 7.02 1.20
CA LEU A 1 -1.78 6.35 1.75
C LEU A 1 -0.53 6.64 0.93
N LEU A 2 -0.46 6.26 -0.36
CA LEU A 2 0.73 6.50 -1.19
C LEU A 2 1.21 7.96 -1.18
N GLU A 3 0.31 8.91 -1.40
CA GLU A 3 0.64 10.33 -1.37
C GLU A 3 1.09 10.80 0.02
N CYS A 4 0.40 10.38 1.09
CA CYS A 4 0.83 10.70 2.46
C CYS A 4 2.22 10.14 2.77
N THR A 5 2.55 8.92 2.29
CA THR A 5 3.90 8.36 2.46
C THR A 5 4.93 9.18 1.69
N TYR A 6 4.62 9.61 0.47
CA TYR A 6 5.50 10.50 -0.30
C TYR A 6 5.78 11.79 0.47
N HIS A 7 4.73 12.50 0.92
CA HIS A 7 4.88 13.72 1.72
C HIS A 7 5.63 13.48 3.03
N ALA A 8 5.43 12.33 3.68
CA ALA A 8 6.15 11.99 4.90
C ALA A 8 7.65 11.78 4.65
N LEU A 9 8.03 11.14 3.55
CA LEU A 9 9.43 10.95 3.16
C LEU A 9 10.10 12.29 2.81
N GLU A 10 9.44 13.13 2.01
CA GLU A 10 9.95 14.45 1.64
C GLU A 10 10.10 15.36 2.87
N ASN A 11 9.11 15.36 3.78
CA ASN A 11 9.17 16.12 5.03
C ASN A 11 10.31 15.63 5.96
N ALA A 12 10.65 14.35 5.90
CA ALA A 12 11.79 13.79 6.62
C ALA A 12 13.15 14.09 5.93
N GLY A 13 13.14 14.76 4.77
CA GLY A 13 14.34 15.08 4.00
C GLY A 13 14.91 13.89 3.22
N PHE A 14 14.11 12.84 2.99
CA PHE A 14 14.52 11.68 2.21
C PHE A 14 14.05 11.81 0.76
N PRO A 15 14.95 12.13 -0.20
CA PRO A 15 14.57 12.10 -1.61
C PRO A 15 14.20 10.67 -2.03
N LEU A 16 13.20 10.51 -2.89
CA LEU A 16 12.72 9.19 -3.34
C LEU A 16 13.82 8.23 -3.82
N LYS A 17 14.85 8.76 -4.48
CA LYS A 17 15.98 7.97 -4.98
C LYS A 17 16.87 7.42 -3.86
N SER A 18 16.92 8.05 -2.68
CA SER A 18 17.77 7.59 -1.57
C SER A 18 17.14 6.44 -0.78
N VAL A 19 15.81 6.33 -0.80
CA VAL A 19 15.09 5.27 -0.07
C VAL A 19 14.87 4.02 -0.91
N ALA A 20 14.95 4.12 -2.23
CA ALA A 20 14.87 2.99 -3.13
C ALA A 20 15.93 1.94 -2.80
N LYS A 21 15.54 0.66 -2.83
CA LYS A 21 16.32 -0.53 -2.47
C LYS A 21 16.79 -0.59 -1.02
N SER A 22 16.36 0.33 -0.16
CA SER A 22 16.70 0.30 1.26
C SER A 22 16.01 -0.87 1.97
N LYS A 23 16.54 -1.24 3.15
CA LYS A 23 15.92 -2.24 4.03
C LYS A 23 14.80 -1.65 4.90
N MET A 24 14.24 -0.50 4.52
CA MET A 24 13.14 0.13 5.23
C MET A 24 11.90 -0.75 5.17
N GLY A 25 11.30 -1.01 6.34
CA GLY A 25 10.06 -1.78 6.45
C GLY A 25 8.83 -0.90 6.34
N VAL A 26 7.72 -1.50 5.91
CA VAL A 26 6.41 -0.85 5.80
C VAL A 26 5.41 -1.60 6.68
N PHE A 27 4.83 -0.89 7.64
CA PHE A 27 3.82 -1.42 8.55
C PHE A 27 2.58 -0.53 8.45
N VAL A 28 1.46 -1.08 8.00
CA VAL A 28 0.20 -0.35 7.87
C VAL A 28 -0.80 -0.93 8.85
N GLY A 29 -1.40 -0.07 9.69
CA GLY A 29 -2.54 -0.46 10.52
C GLY A 29 -3.84 -0.01 9.86
N GLY A 30 -4.74 -0.94 9.58
CA GLY A 30 -6.02 -0.62 8.96
C GLY A 30 -7.09 -1.67 9.23
N LYS A 31 -8.35 -1.25 9.18
CA LYS A 31 -9.50 -2.17 9.17
C LYS A 31 -9.82 -2.62 7.74
N ALA A 32 -10.78 -3.54 7.62
CA ALA A 32 -11.30 -3.94 6.32
C ALA A 32 -11.83 -2.70 5.57
N SER A 33 -11.59 -2.66 4.26
CA SER A 33 -12.04 -1.56 3.41
C SER A 33 -13.54 -1.69 3.17
N ASP A 34 -14.33 -0.72 3.64
CA ASP A 34 -15.78 -0.66 3.37
C ASP A 34 -16.08 -0.64 1.87
N TYR A 35 -15.19 -0.03 1.08
CA TYR A 35 -15.27 -0.05 -0.38
C TYR A 35 -15.14 -1.47 -0.94
N ARG A 36 -14.14 -2.23 -0.48
CA ARG A 36 -13.97 -3.64 -0.86
C ARG A 36 -15.20 -4.46 -0.46
N ILE A 37 -15.70 -4.26 0.77
CA ILE A 37 -16.89 -4.96 1.27
C ILE A 37 -18.10 -4.65 0.39
N GLY A 38 -18.31 -3.39 -0.01
CA GLY A 38 -19.39 -3.00 -0.91
C GLY A 38 -19.27 -3.64 -2.30
N THR A 39 -18.05 -3.70 -2.81
CA THR A 39 -17.75 -4.24 -4.15
C THR A 39 -17.93 -5.77 -4.21
N LEU A 40 -17.71 -6.48 -3.11
CA LEU A 40 -17.86 -7.93 -3.03
C LEU A 40 -19.29 -8.40 -2.74
N ARG A 41 -20.27 -7.48 -2.63
CA ARG A 41 -21.68 -7.85 -2.37
C ARG A 41 -22.33 -8.57 -3.54
N ASP A 42 -21.95 -8.22 -4.76
CA ASP A 42 -22.43 -8.86 -5.99
C ASP A 42 -21.28 -9.63 -6.64
N LEU A 43 -21.35 -10.96 -6.53
CA LEU A 43 -20.32 -11.85 -7.06
C LEU A 43 -20.20 -11.79 -8.60
N THR A 44 -21.23 -11.31 -9.30
CA THR A 44 -21.22 -11.17 -10.76
C THR A 44 -20.53 -9.89 -11.24
N GLN A 45 -20.35 -8.92 -10.35
CA GLN A 45 -19.76 -7.59 -10.64
C GLN A 45 -18.41 -7.36 -9.95
N VAL A 46 -17.78 -8.42 -9.42
CA VAL A 46 -16.48 -8.29 -8.75
C VAL A 46 -15.43 -7.84 -9.78
N PRO A 47 -14.72 -6.71 -9.54
CA PRO A 47 -13.67 -6.25 -10.44
C PRO A 47 -12.55 -7.28 -10.54
N MET A 48 -12.07 -7.52 -11.76
CA MET A 48 -10.97 -8.46 -12.04
C MET A 48 -9.71 -8.15 -11.22
N PHE A 49 -9.44 -6.88 -10.93
CA PHE A 49 -8.27 -6.44 -10.18
C PHE A 49 -8.55 -6.22 -8.69
N ASP A 50 -9.67 -6.70 -8.15
CA ASP A 50 -10.01 -6.49 -6.73
C ASP A 50 -8.94 -7.05 -5.78
N ALA A 51 -8.41 -8.25 -6.05
CA ALA A 51 -7.40 -8.88 -5.21
C ALA A 51 -6.12 -8.04 -5.12
N THR A 52 -5.65 -7.51 -6.24
CA THR A 52 -4.47 -6.64 -6.28
C THR A 52 -4.81 -5.20 -5.97
N GLY A 53 -6.08 -4.79 -5.95
CA GLY A 53 -6.57 -3.41 -5.83
C GLY A 53 -7.05 -3.02 -4.42
N ASN A 54 -7.59 -3.97 -3.67
CA ASN A 54 -8.31 -3.67 -2.44
C ASN A 54 -7.94 -4.57 -1.26
N HIS A 55 -7.21 -5.67 -1.48
CA HIS A 55 -6.88 -6.57 -0.38
C HIS A 55 -6.02 -5.86 0.67
N GLN A 56 -6.20 -6.21 1.96
CA GLN A 56 -5.56 -5.49 3.07
C GLN A 56 -4.03 -5.52 2.98
N SER A 57 -3.44 -6.67 2.65
CA SER A 57 -1.98 -6.82 2.45
C SER A 57 -1.41 -5.90 1.37
N ILE A 58 -2.25 -5.45 0.42
CA ILE A 58 -1.78 -4.56 -0.63
C ILE A 58 -1.57 -3.13 -0.11
N GLN A 59 -2.14 -2.75 1.04
CA GLN A 59 -1.91 -1.41 1.59
C GLN A 59 -0.42 -1.17 1.85
N ALA A 60 0.25 -2.08 2.58
CA ALA A 60 1.70 -2.03 2.75
C ALA A 60 2.45 -2.46 1.48
N GLY A 61 1.97 -3.49 0.78
CA GLY A 61 2.61 -4.01 -0.42
C GLY A 61 2.78 -2.97 -1.53
N ARG A 62 1.75 -2.14 -1.77
CA ARG A 62 1.82 -1.06 -2.76
C ARG A 62 2.84 0.01 -2.39
N ILE A 63 2.92 0.38 -1.12
CA ILE A 63 3.90 1.35 -0.64
C ILE A 63 5.31 0.78 -0.87
N SER A 64 5.54 -0.47 -0.44
CA SER A 64 6.83 -1.14 -0.63
C SER A 64 7.21 -1.22 -2.11
N TYR A 65 6.25 -1.55 -2.98
CA TYR A 65 6.45 -1.67 -4.42
C TYR A 65 6.75 -0.32 -5.10
N VAL A 66 5.96 0.72 -4.83
CA VAL A 66 6.08 2.03 -5.48
C VAL A 66 7.40 2.73 -5.10
N PHE A 67 7.85 2.57 -3.86
CA PHE A 67 9.08 3.20 -3.36
C PHE A 67 10.31 2.28 -3.40
N ASP A 68 10.22 1.08 -4.01
CA ASP A 68 11.26 0.03 -4.07
C ASP A 68 11.88 -0.29 -2.69
N LEU A 69 11.05 -0.33 -1.65
CA LEU A 69 11.49 -0.68 -0.29
C LEU A 69 11.57 -2.20 -0.16
N ARG A 70 12.68 -2.70 0.39
CA ARG A 70 12.99 -4.14 0.47
C ARG A 70 13.07 -4.68 1.90
N GLY A 71 12.61 -3.89 2.87
CA GLY A 71 12.42 -4.36 4.24
C GLY A 71 11.13 -5.18 4.39
N PRO A 72 10.80 -5.58 5.64
CA PRO A 72 9.57 -6.29 5.94
C PRO A 72 8.32 -5.47 5.57
N CYS A 73 7.28 -6.11 5.02
CA CYS A 73 6.01 -5.46 4.70
C CYS A 73 4.82 -6.17 5.37
N PHE A 74 4.05 -5.44 6.18
CA PHE A 74 2.90 -5.98 6.91
C PHE A 74 1.73 -4.99 6.91
N SER A 75 0.51 -5.51 6.77
CA SER A 75 -0.77 -4.78 6.89
C SER A 75 -1.71 -5.49 7.84
#